data_AF-S3UQL6-F1
#
_entry.id   AF-S3UQL6-F1
#
_cell.length_a   1.000
_cell.length_b   1.000
_cell.length_c   1.000
_cell.angle_alpha   90.00
_cell.angle_beta   90.00
_cell.angle_gamma   90.00
#
_symmetry.space_group_name_H-M   'P 1'
#
loop_
_entity.id
_entity.type
_entity.pdbx_description
1 polymer ?
#
loop_
_entity_poly.entity_id
_entity_poly.type
_entity_poly.pdbx_seq_one_letter_code
_entity_poly.pdbx_strand_id
1 'polypeptide(L)'
;MKTLSNTLVSRSLRWNSFWNLCVGTWILIWQGFAYLSAFEEKQEILFTFALALFHYIFAIWYWKGRMLISFAAASVPARLFIALYYSIVAFLFYFLTPSSSVPSSFRFFFLFYLAVQSMIDVLGAIVTRKSLKDELHEIESQIGKELKFEHKNRFLFAFYMFCLGLWILFFTDGFLRFFHFSDSLFFGWKNDKILLGPIHILAGQIILLAYYNFIAVRYRLDPLIAAGIRGGAFSCFFLLIFVLLGLLHPLILLLPIVDFISLISILFLKLKKRNS
;
A
#
# COMPACT_ATOMS: atom_id res chain seq x y z
N MET A 1 -0.77 -25.22 19.81
CA MET A 1 -0.76 -24.43 18.54
C MET A 1 -1.63 -25.12 17.49
N LYS A 2 -2.89 -24.70 17.32
CA LYS A 2 -3.65 -25.07 16.11
C LYS A 2 -3.11 -24.21 14.97
N THR A 3 -2.39 -24.81 14.04
CA THR A 3 -2.00 -24.14 12.81
C THR A 3 -3.25 -23.79 12.01
N LEU A 4 -3.55 -22.49 11.85
CA LEU A 4 -4.56 -21.96 10.92
C LEU A 4 -4.31 -22.35 9.44
N SER A 5 -3.41 -23.30 9.12
CA SER A 5 -3.00 -23.54 7.73
C SER A 5 -4.16 -24.04 6.86
N ASN A 6 -5.18 -24.63 7.48
CA ASN A 6 -6.36 -25.17 6.80
C ASN A 6 -7.67 -24.44 7.13
N THR A 7 -7.63 -23.34 7.89
CA THR A 7 -8.83 -22.57 8.23
C THR A 7 -9.36 -21.79 7.04
N LEU A 8 -10.67 -21.52 7.05
CA LEU A 8 -11.31 -20.67 6.04
C LEU A 8 -10.71 -19.25 6.05
N VAL A 9 -10.31 -18.76 7.23
CA VAL A 9 -9.61 -17.47 7.39
C VAL A 9 -8.29 -17.46 6.60
N SER A 10 -7.45 -18.47 6.77
CA SER A 10 -6.16 -18.58 6.07
C SER A 10 -6.34 -18.72 4.56
N ARG A 11 -7.34 -19.48 4.10
CA ARG A 11 -7.69 -19.59 2.67
C ARG A 11 -8.11 -18.24 2.10
N SER A 12 -8.97 -17.50 2.81
CA SER A 12 -9.40 -16.17 2.40
C SER A 12 -8.21 -15.22 2.24
N LEU A 13 -7.28 -15.19 3.19
CA LEU A 13 -6.10 -14.32 3.10
C LEU A 13 -5.13 -14.76 1.99
N ARG A 14 -4.96 -16.07 1.73
CA ARG A 14 -4.18 -16.54 0.58
C ARG A 14 -4.80 -16.12 -0.75
N TRP A 15 -6.12 -16.16 -0.87
CA TRP A 15 -6.82 -15.69 -2.06
C TRP A 15 -6.57 -14.20 -2.29
N ASN A 16 -6.70 -13.37 -1.25
CA ASN A 16 -6.39 -11.95 -1.35
C ASN A 16 -4.92 -11.70 -1.72
N SER A 17 -4.00 -12.51 -1.19
CA SER A 17 -2.59 -12.47 -1.58
C SER A 17 -2.38 -12.73 -3.06
N PHE A 18 -2.97 -13.82 -3.58
CA PHE A 18 -2.89 -14.19 -4.98
C PHE A 18 -3.52 -13.13 -5.89
N TRP A 19 -4.72 -12.64 -5.55
CA TRP A 19 -5.39 -11.59 -6.29
C TRP A 19 -4.53 -10.33 -6.42
N ASN A 20 -3.96 -9.85 -5.32
CA ASN A 20 -3.07 -8.69 -5.35
C ASN A 20 -1.84 -8.93 -6.23
N LEU A 21 -1.27 -10.14 -6.24
CA LEU A 21 -0.17 -10.47 -7.14
C LEU A 21 -0.60 -10.42 -8.61
N CYS A 22 -1.78 -10.95 -8.95
CA CYS A 22 -2.34 -10.88 -10.30
C CYS A 22 -2.58 -9.42 -10.73
N VAL A 23 -3.21 -8.60 -9.88
CA VAL A 23 -3.50 -7.19 -10.18
C VAL A 23 -2.22 -6.39 -10.36
N GLY A 24 -1.24 -6.52 -9.45
CA GLY A 24 0.06 -5.86 -9.59
C GLY A 24 0.75 -6.22 -10.91
N THR A 25 0.72 -7.50 -11.28
CA THR A 25 1.34 -7.98 -12.54
C THR A 25 0.58 -7.47 -13.77
N TRP A 26 -0.75 -7.48 -13.74
CA TRP A 26 -1.58 -6.94 -14.81
C TRP A 26 -1.32 -5.46 -15.06
N ILE A 27 -1.24 -4.66 -13.98
CA ILE A 27 -0.90 -3.24 -14.06
C ILE A 27 0.49 -3.06 -14.67
N LEU A 28 1.49 -3.81 -14.23
CA LEU A 28 2.85 -3.73 -14.78
C LEU A 28 2.91 -4.06 -16.27
N ILE A 29 2.24 -5.12 -16.71
CA ILE A 29 2.23 -5.53 -18.12
C ILE A 29 1.56 -4.44 -18.96
N TRP A 30 0.37 -4.00 -18.57
CA TRP A 30 -0.41 -3.03 -19.32
C TRP A 30 0.31 -1.67 -19.40
N GLN A 31 0.73 -1.13 -18.25
CA GLN A 31 1.44 0.15 -18.22
C GLN A 31 2.85 0.06 -18.79
N GLY A 32 3.49 -1.10 -18.75
CA GLY A 32 4.76 -1.35 -19.43
C GLY A 32 4.63 -1.18 -20.95
N PHE A 33 3.57 -1.74 -21.56
CA PHE A 33 3.28 -1.54 -22.98
C PHE A 33 2.90 -0.08 -23.30
N ALA A 34 2.16 0.59 -22.42
CA ALA A 34 1.81 2.01 -22.60
C ALA A 34 3.06 2.90 -22.52
N TYR A 35 3.96 2.65 -21.57
CA TYR A 35 5.21 3.41 -21.40
C TYR A 35 6.16 3.28 -22.60
N LEU A 36 6.23 2.09 -23.21
CA LEU A 36 7.05 1.87 -24.40
C LEU A 36 6.44 2.47 -25.67
N SER A 37 5.12 2.70 -25.71
CA SER A 37 4.41 3.18 -26.89
C SER A 37 4.09 4.68 -26.87
N ALA A 38 3.98 5.32 -25.69
CA ALA A 38 3.67 6.73 -25.54
C ALA A 38 4.78 7.48 -24.78
N PHE A 39 5.45 8.42 -25.45
CA PHE A 39 6.57 9.17 -24.87
C PHE A 39 6.13 10.33 -23.94
N GLU A 40 4.85 10.72 -23.94
CA GLU A 40 4.39 12.00 -23.37
C GLU A 40 3.58 11.89 -22.05
N GLU A 41 2.97 10.75 -21.71
CA GLU A 41 2.14 10.60 -20.48
C GLU A 41 2.88 10.00 -19.26
N LYS A 42 4.16 10.37 -19.07
CA LYS A 42 5.07 9.63 -18.17
C LYS A 42 4.67 9.60 -16.69
N GLN A 43 4.00 10.63 -16.17
CA GLN A 43 3.82 10.76 -14.72
C GLN A 43 2.69 9.91 -14.14
N GLU A 44 1.53 9.85 -14.79
CA GLU A 44 0.42 9.01 -14.33
C GLU A 44 0.77 7.53 -14.41
N ILE A 45 1.62 7.17 -15.38
CA ILE A 45 2.23 5.86 -15.49
C ILE A 45 3.09 5.54 -14.26
N LEU A 46 3.91 6.50 -13.77
CA LEU A 46 4.71 6.30 -12.55
C LEU A 46 3.83 6.06 -11.32
N PHE A 47 2.75 6.82 -11.13
CA PHE A 47 1.83 6.58 -10.02
C PHE A 47 1.09 5.25 -10.16
N THR A 48 0.79 4.83 -11.39
CA THR A 48 0.17 3.53 -11.64
C THR A 48 1.15 2.38 -11.40
N PHE A 49 2.44 2.53 -11.73
CA PHE A 49 3.48 1.58 -11.33
C PHE A 49 3.66 1.53 -9.81
N ALA A 50 3.56 2.68 -9.12
CA ALA A 50 3.55 2.70 -7.67
C ALA A 50 2.35 1.93 -7.10
N LEU A 51 1.15 2.06 -7.70
CA LEU A 51 -0.01 1.23 -7.33
C LEU A 51 0.26 -0.26 -7.50
N ALA A 52 0.92 -0.67 -8.58
CA ALA A 52 1.33 -2.07 -8.78
C ALA A 52 2.27 -2.55 -7.65
N LEU A 53 3.24 -1.71 -7.25
CA LEU A 53 4.11 -2.00 -6.11
C LEU A 53 3.31 -2.20 -4.82
N PHE A 54 2.30 -1.35 -4.55
CA PHE A 54 1.43 -1.50 -3.39
C PHE A 54 0.64 -2.80 -3.40
N HIS A 55 0.16 -3.24 -4.56
CA HIS A 55 -0.45 -4.56 -4.69
C HIS A 55 0.53 -5.68 -4.35
N TYR A 56 1.79 -5.63 -4.79
CA TYR A 56 2.80 -6.61 -4.35
C TYR A 56 3.07 -6.55 -2.84
N ILE A 57 3.10 -5.36 -2.25
CA ILE A 57 3.24 -5.21 -0.80
C ILE A 57 2.05 -5.90 -0.11
N PHE A 58 0.81 -5.61 -0.50
CA PHE A 58 -0.36 -6.25 0.11
C PHE A 58 -0.39 -7.76 -0.12
N ALA A 59 0.07 -8.24 -1.28
CA ALA A 59 0.23 -9.68 -1.53
C ALA A 59 1.13 -10.33 -0.48
N ILE A 60 2.28 -9.72 -0.17
CA ILE A 60 3.19 -10.19 0.87
C ILE A 60 2.56 -10.11 2.26
N TRP A 61 1.87 -9.01 2.59
CA TRP A 61 1.20 -8.84 3.87
C TRP A 61 0.12 -9.90 4.10
N TYR A 62 -0.76 -10.12 3.12
CA TYR A 62 -1.78 -11.15 3.19
C TYR A 62 -1.18 -12.55 3.27
N TRP A 63 -0.10 -12.82 2.53
CA TRP A 63 0.61 -14.10 2.62
C TRP A 63 1.16 -14.29 4.02
N LYS A 64 1.98 -13.36 4.53
CA LYS A 64 2.63 -13.47 5.84
C LYS A 64 1.63 -13.43 7.00
N GLY A 65 0.52 -12.71 6.84
CA GLY A 65 -0.55 -12.57 7.82
C GLY A 65 -1.59 -13.69 7.81
N ARG A 66 -1.55 -14.64 6.87
CA ARG A 66 -2.57 -15.70 6.71
C ARG A 66 -2.81 -16.58 7.94
N MET A 67 -1.84 -16.62 8.84
CA MET A 67 -1.88 -17.42 10.07
C MET A 67 -2.17 -16.58 11.32
N LEU A 68 -2.46 -15.28 11.16
CA LEU A 68 -2.58 -14.32 12.26
C LEU A 68 -4.02 -13.82 12.37
N ILE A 69 -4.75 -14.32 13.36
CA ILE A 69 -6.18 -13.97 13.58
C ILE A 69 -6.34 -12.45 13.78
N SER A 70 -5.46 -11.81 14.58
CA SER A 70 -5.54 -10.37 14.83
C SER A 70 -5.37 -9.54 13.55
N PHE A 71 -4.52 -9.99 12.62
CA PHE A 71 -4.39 -9.35 11.31
C PHE A 71 -5.62 -9.60 10.44
N ALA A 72 -6.13 -10.84 10.41
CA ALA A 72 -7.35 -11.16 9.67
C ALA A 72 -8.53 -10.27 10.13
N ALA A 73 -8.72 -10.14 11.45
CA ALA A 73 -9.76 -9.31 12.04
C ALA A 73 -9.59 -7.83 11.70
N ALA A 74 -8.38 -7.29 11.83
CA ALA A 74 -8.09 -5.90 11.47
C ALA A 74 -8.17 -5.64 9.95
N SER A 75 -7.93 -6.65 9.12
CA SER A 75 -8.02 -6.52 7.66
C SER A 75 -9.45 -6.32 7.15
N VAL A 76 -10.46 -6.73 7.91
CA VAL A 76 -11.88 -6.60 7.52
C VAL A 76 -12.31 -5.13 7.44
N PRO A 77 -12.26 -4.33 8.52
CA PRO A 77 -12.65 -2.92 8.44
C PRO A 77 -11.75 -2.14 7.49
N ALA A 78 -10.46 -2.49 7.40
CA ALA A 78 -9.52 -1.84 6.50
C ALA A 78 -9.88 -2.04 5.00
N ARG A 79 -10.29 -3.26 4.62
CA ARG A 79 -10.76 -3.54 3.26
C ARG A 79 -12.09 -2.87 2.95
N LEU A 80 -13.02 -2.85 3.91
CA LEU A 80 -14.28 -2.11 3.71
C LEU A 80 -14.04 -0.61 3.55
N PHE A 81 -13.11 -0.05 4.33
CA PHE A 81 -12.71 1.35 4.20
C PHE A 81 -12.11 1.65 2.82
N ILE A 82 -11.14 0.85 2.35
CA ILE A 82 -10.52 1.10 1.05
C ILE A 82 -11.48 0.86 -0.12
N ALA A 83 -12.39 -0.12 0.00
CA ALA A 83 -13.44 -0.34 -0.99
C ALA A 83 -14.38 0.86 -1.09
N LEU A 84 -14.83 1.40 0.05
CA LEU A 84 -15.63 2.62 0.08
C LEU A 84 -14.87 3.79 -0.54
N TYR A 85 -13.59 3.94 -0.22
CA TYR A 85 -12.73 4.95 -0.81
C TYR A 85 -12.65 4.83 -2.34
N TYR A 86 -12.43 3.63 -2.88
CA TYR A 86 -12.46 3.40 -4.33
C TYR A 86 -13.80 3.72 -4.96
N SER A 87 -14.90 3.37 -4.32
CA SER A 87 -16.25 3.69 -4.81
C SER A 87 -16.49 5.19 -4.85
N ILE A 88 -16.03 5.94 -3.85
CA ILE A 88 -16.09 7.41 -3.84
C ILE A 88 -15.24 7.99 -4.97
N VAL A 89 -14.02 7.50 -5.15
CA VAL A 89 -13.13 7.98 -6.22
C VAL A 89 -13.73 7.67 -7.60
N ALA A 90 -14.26 6.47 -7.81
CA ALA A 90 -14.90 6.08 -9.06
C ALA A 90 -16.13 6.95 -9.37
N PHE A 91 -16.96 7.22 -8.35
CA PHE A 91 -18.11 8.10 -8.48
C PHE A 91 -17.69 9.51 -8.89
N LEU A 92 -16.78 10.13 -8.14
CA LEU A 92 -16.31 11.48 -8.41
C LEU A 92 -15.62 11.56 -9.78
N PHE A 93 -14.79 10.57 -10.12
CA PHE A 93 -14.12 10.51 -11.42
C PHE A 93 -15.12 10.37 -12.57
N TYR A 94 -16.14 9.51 -12.45
CA TYR A 94 -17.14 9.32 -13.50
C TYR A 94 -17.99 10.58 -13.74
N PHE A 95 -18.51 11.19 -12.67
CA PHE A 95 -19.46 12.30 -12.76
C PHE A 95 -18.82 13.68 -12.93
N LEU A 96 -17.63 13.91 -12.37
CA LEU A 96 -17.03 15.24 -12.30
C LEU A 96 -15.87 15.45 -13.29
N THR A 97 -15.36 14.38 -13.90
CA THR A 97 -14.27 14.47 -14.89
C THR A 97 -14.83 14.56 -16.30
N PRO A 98 -14.59 15.66 -17.04
CA PRO A 98 -14.98 15.78 -18.45
C PRO A 98 -14.37 14.65 -19.28
N SER A 99 -15.15 14.05 -20.17
CA SER A 99 -14.71 12.93 -21.02
C SER A 99 -13.53 13.27 -21.94
N SER A 100 -13.33 14.54 -22.28
CA SER A 100 -12.24 15.04 -23.11
C SER A 100 -10.89 15.19 -22.37
N SER A 101 -10.88 15.12 -21.04
CA SER A 101 -9.67 15.42 -20.24
C SER A 101 -8.70 14.25 -20.11
N VAL A 102 -9.12 13.02 -20.43
CA VAL A 102 -8.33 11.81 -20.24
C VAL A 102 -8.61 10.83 -21.39
N PRO A 103 -7.60 10.10 -21.91
CA PRO A 103 -7.82 9.07 -22.94
C PRO A 103 -8.91 8.07 -22.55
N SER A 104 -9.74 7.67 -23.51
CA SER A 104 -10.87 6.75 -23.29
C SER A 104 -10.42 5.39 -22.77
N SER A 105 -9.28 4.89 -23.25
CA SER A 105 -8.65 3.65 -22.79
C SER A 105 -8.25 3.71 -21.31
N PHE A 106 -7.63 4.81 -20.88
CA PHE A 106 -7.29 5.03 -19.48
C PHE A 106 -8.54 5.17 -18.62
N ARG A 107 -9.54 5.96 -19.06
CA ARG A 107 -10.79 6.16 -18.33
C ARG A 107 -11.51 4.83 -18.07
N PHE A 108 -11.63 3.99 -19.10
CA PHE A 108 -12.22 2.67 -18.98
C PHE A 108 -11.45 1.79 -18.00
N PHE A 109 -10.13 1.69 -18.18
CA PHE A 109 -9.26 0.91 -17.29
C PHE A 109 -9.38 1.34 -15.84
N PHE A 110 -9.29 2.64 -15.58
CA PHE A 110 -9.27 3.20 -14.23
C PHE A 110 -10.60 2.93 -13.50
N LEU A 111 -11.73 3.16 -14.16
CA LEU A 111 -13.04 2.84 -13.60
C LEU A 111 -13.24 1.34 -13.39
N PHE A 112 -12.82 0.51 -14.36
CA PHE A 112 -12.89 -0.94 -14.24
C PHE A 112 -12.06 -1.44 -13.05
N TYR A 113 -10.82 -0.97 -12.93
CA TYR A 113 -9.93 -1.27 -11.81
C TYR A 113 -10.58 -0.93 -10.47
N LEU A 114 -11.09 0.30 -10.30
CA LEU A 114 -11.72 0.72 -9.05
C LEU A 114 -12.96 -0.12 -8.71
N ALA A 115 -13.80 -0.42 -9.69
CA ALA A 115 -15.01 -1.22 -9.49
C ALA A 115 -14.68 -2.66 -9.09
N VAL A 116 -13.80 -3.33 -9.85
CA VAL A 116 -13.41 -4.71 -9.57
C VAL A 116 -12.69 -4.79 -8.23
N GLN A 117 -11.74 -3.90 -7.97
CA GLN A 117 -10.98 -3.92 -6.71
C GLN A 117 -11.89 -3.65 -5.50
N SER A 118 -12.80 -2.67 -5.59
CA SER A 118 -13.80 -2.41 -4.55
C SER A 118 -14.68 -3.64 -4.27
N MET A 119 -15.17 -4.31 -5.33
CA MET A 119 -15.95 -5.54 -5.21
C MET A 119 -15.17 -6.66 -4.51
N ILE A 120 -13.92 -6.89 -4.91
CA ILE A 120 -13.07 -7.93 -4.34
C ILE A 120 -12.77 -7.65 -2.86
N ASP A 121 -12.52 -6.39 -2.50
CA ASP A 121 -12.25 -6.00 -1.11
C ASP A 121 -13.50 -6.19 -0.23
N VAL A 122 -14.70 -5.84 -0.73
CA VAL A 122 -15.97 -6.10 -0.02
C VAL A 122 -16.23 -7.60 0.14
N LEU A 123 -16.16 -8.38 -0.94
CA LEU A 123 -16.39 -9.82 -0.89
C LEU A 123 -15.37 -10.51 0.01
N GLY A 124 -14.10 -10.15 -0.12
CA GLY A 124 -13.02 -10.63 0.72
C GLY A 124 -13.27 -10.32 2.20
N ALA A 125 -13.69 -9.10 2.52
CA ALA A 125 -14.01 -8.69 3.89
C ALA A 125 -15.19 -9.47 4.47
N ILE A 126 -16.27 -9.66 3.69
CA ILE A 126 -17.44 -10.46 4.10
C ILE A 126 -17.03 -11.91 4.38
N VAL A 127 -16.29 -12.54 3.47
CA VAL A 127 -15.83 -13.92 3.62
C VAL A 127 -14.96 -14.06 4.87
N THR A 128 -13.94 -13.21 5.03
CA THR A 128 -13.07 -13.26 6.22
C THR A 128 -13.86 -13.02 7.51
N ARG A 129 -14.81 -12.06 7.51
CA ARG A 129 -15.63 -11.77 8.70
C ARG A 129 -16.51 -12.96 9.10
N LYS A 130 -17.11 -13.65 8.12
CA LYS A 130 -17.88 -14.88 8.38
C LYS A 130 -16.97 -15.94 8.98
N SER A 131 -15.83 -16.23 8.34
CA SER A 131 -14.88 -17.23 8.83
C SER A 131 -14.32 -16.94 10.22
N LEU A 132 -14.17 -15.66 10.60
CA LEU A 132 -13.71 -15.29 11.94
C LEU A 132 -14.77 -15.51 13.03
N LYS A 133 -16.07 -15.39 12.70
CA LYS A 133 -17.14 -15.69 13.65
C LYS A 133 -17.17 -17.17 14.03
N ASP A 134 -16.79 -18.03 13.10
CA ASP A 134 -16.77 -19.48 13.29
C ASP A 134 -15.55 -19.95 14.13
N GLU A 135 -14.50 -19.13 14.23
CA GLU A 135 -13.20 -19.47 14.85
C GLU A 135 -12.93 -18.68 16.15
N LEU A 136 -13.98 -18.15 16.79
CA LEU A 136 -13.93 -17.20 17.91
C LEU A 136 -13.50 -17.84 19.25
N HIS A 137 -12.36 -18.54 19.27
CA HIS A 137 -11.66 -18.93 20.48
C HIS A 137 -10.25 -18.30 20.48
N GLU A 138 -10.08 -17.34 21.38
CA GLU A 138 -8.81 -16.74 21.83
C GLU A 138 -8.01 -15.96 20.77
N ILE A 139 -8.31 -14.66 20.65
CA ILE A 139 -7.34 -13.69 20.13
C ILE A 139 -6.22 -13.59 21.17
N GLU A 140 -5.19 -14.44 21.04
CA GLU A 140 -3.99 -14.38 21.87
C GLU A 140 -3.35 -12.99 21.78
N SER A 141 -3.59 -12.18 22.80
CA SER A 141 -2.92 -10.91 22.98
C SER A 141 -1.65 -11.19 23.78
N GLN A 142 -0.48 -11.10 23.15
CA GLN A 142 0.80 -11.02 23.89
C GLN A 142 1.02 -9.60 24.45
N ILE A 143 -0.02 -9.00 25.03
CA ILE A 143 0.04 -7.71 25.71
C ILE A 143 0.79 -7.95 27.03
N GLY A 144 2.12 -7.78 27.04
CA GLY A 144 2.94 -7.98 28.26
C GLY A 144 4.46 -8.03 28.07
N LYS A 145 4.96 -8.44 26.90
CA LYS A 145 6.41 -8.35 26.54
C LYS A 145 6.90 -6.91 26.33
N GLU A 146 8.18 -6.62 26.49
CA GLU A 146 8.75 -5.32 26.11
C GLU A 146 8.72 -5.10 24.59
N LEU A 147 8.63 -3.83 24.17
CA LEU A 147 8.72 -3.45 22.76
C LEU A 147 10.18 -3.51 22.28
N LYS A 148 10.47 -4.43 21.35
CA LYS A 148 11.77 -4.47 20.65
C LYS A 148 11.96 -3.19 19.82
N PHE A 149 13.22 -2.86 19.51
CA PHE A 149 13.56 -1.75 18.62
C PHE A 149 12.80 -1.81 17.28
N GLU A 150 12.67 -2.99 16.68
CA GLU A 150 11.94 -3.23 15.43
C GLU A 150 10.47 -2.77 15.49
N HIS A 151 9.83 -2.90 16.65
CA HIS A 151 8.44 -2.48 16.85
C HIS A 151 8.34 -0.95 16.90
N LYS A 152 9.22 -0.30 17.66
CA LYS A 152 9.28 1.17 17.78
C LYS A 152 9.57 1.80 16.42
N ASN A 153 10.49 1.22 15.66
CA ASN A 153 10.80 1.66 14.32
C ASN A 153 9.59 1.50 13.35
N ARG A 154 8.91 0.35 13.37
CA ARG A 154 7.72 0.16 12.53
C ARG A 154 6.56 1.08 12.92
N PHE A 155 6.46 1.44 14.19
CA PHE A 155 5.51 2.45 14.64
C PHE A 155 5.81 3.82 14.05
N LEU A 156 7.07 4.27 14.11
CA LEU A 156 7.47 5.54 13.52
C LEU A 156 7.28 5.54 12.00
N PHE A 157 7.59 4.43 11.33
CA PHE A 157 7.32 4.24 9.91
C PHE A 157 5.82 4.35 9.60
N ALA A 158 4.95 3.73 10.40
CA ALA A 158 3.51 3.84 10.24
C ALA A 158 3.03 5.29 10.36
N PHE A 159 3.54 6.03 11.35
CA PHE A 159 3.23 7.44 11.53
C PHE A 159 3.68 8.29 10.34
N TYR A 160 4.91 8.08 9.89
CA TYR A 160 5.46 8.74 8.70
C TYR A 160 4.59 8.48 7.46
N MET A 161 4.25 7.21 7.18
CA MET A 161 3.41 6.84 6.04
C MET A 161 2.00 7.45 6.15
N PHE A 162 1.43 7.49 7.36
CA PHE A 162 0.14 8.13 7.57
C PHE A 162 0.18 9.63 7.23
N CYS A 163 1.17 10.36 7.75
CA CYS A 163 1.36 11.78 7.44
C CYS A 163 1.63 11.99 5.94
N LEU A 164 2.45 11.14 5.31
CA LEU A 164 2.74 11.19 3.87
C LEU A 164 1.47 11.01 3.04
N GLY A 165 0.63 10.03 3.37
CA GLY A 165 -0.62 9.79 2.66
C GLY A 165 -1.62 10.95 2.82
N LEU A 166 -1.73 11.54 4.02
CA LEU A 166 -2.54 12.74 4.23
C LEU A 166 -2.00 13.93 3.43
N TRP A 167 -0.68 14.10 3.39
CA TRP A 167 -0.06 15.17 2.61
C TRP A 167 -0.38 15.05 1.13
N ILE A 168 -0.29 13.85 0.55
CA ILE A 168 -0.66 13.60 -0.84
C ILE A 168 -2.16 13.84 -1.07
N LEU A 169 -3.04 13.42 -0.15
CA LEU A 169 -4.50 13.59 -0.34
C LEU A 169 -4.96 15.05 -0.31
N PHE A 170 -4.42 15.84 0.61
CA PHE A 170 -4.89 17.22 0.86
C PHE A 170 -4.06 18.29 0.15
N PHE A 171 -2.80 17.98 -0.20
CA PHE A 171 -1.88 18.94 -0.80
C PHE A 171 -1.07 18.32 -1.95
N THR A 172 -1.77 17.67 -2.89
CA THR A 172 -1.18 17.01 -4.08
C THR A 172 -0.17 17.91 -4.79
N ASP A 173 -0.54 19.15 -5.13
CA ASP A 173 0.33 20.11 -5.81
C ASP A 173 1.63 20.39 -5.03
N GLY A 174 1.52 20.53 -3.71
CA GLY A 174 2.68 20.76 -2.84
C GLY A 174 3.61 19.55 -2.79
N PHE A 175 3.04 18.35 -2.73
CA PHE A 175 3.80 17.09 -2.80
C PHE A 175 4.54 16.94 -4.14
N LEU A 176 3.84 17.16 -5.26
CA LEU A 176 4.43 17.05 -6.60
C LEU A 176 5.61 18.01 -6.79
N ARG A 177 5.42 19.29 -6.43
CA ARG A 177 6.47 20.31 -6.51
C ARG A 177 7.65 20.01 -5.61
N PHE A 178 7.41 19.55 -4.37
CA PHE A 178 8.48 19.22 -3.45
C PHE A 178 9.39 18.12 -4.02
N PHE A 179 8.81 17.06 -4.57
CA PHE A 179 9.57 15.96 -5.16
C PHE A 179 9.99 16.18 -6.63
N HIS A 180 9.75 17.37 -7.18
CA HIS A 180 10.07 17.72 -8.57
C HIS A 180 9.44 16.77 -9.60
N PHE A 181 8.23 16.29 -9.29
CA PHE A 181 7.40 15.64 -10.29
C PHE A 181 6.76 16.69 -11.20
N SER A 182 6.42 16.29 -12.43
CA SER A 182 5.66 17.16 -13.34
C SER A 182 4.27 17.48 -12.78
N ASP A 183 3.56 18.39 -13.43
CA ASP A 183 2.17 18.68 -13.05
C ASP A 183 1.27 17.50 -13.44
N SER A 184 0.44 17.07 -12.50
CA SER A 184 -0.57 16.02 -12.74
C SER A 184 -1.84 16.63 -13.31
N LEU A 185 -2.52 15.89 -14.19
CA LEU A 185 -3.89 16.20 -14.59
C LEU A 185 -4.86 16.11 -13.40
N PHE A 186 -4.48 15.40 -12.34
CA PHE A 186 -5.29 15.15 -11.15
C PHE A 186 -4.85 16.05 -9.99
N PHE A 187 -5.50 17.20 -9.87
CA PHE A 187 -5.17 18.26 -8.90
C PHE A 187 -5.83 18.09 -7.52
N GLY A 188 -6.66 17.06 -7.31
CA GLY A 188 -7.35 16.87 -6.03
C GLY A 188 -8.41 17.94 -5.79
N TRP A 189 -8.49 18.49 -4.57
CA TRP A 189 -9.43 19.57 -4.21
C TRP A 189 -8.84 20.94 -4.54
N LYS A 190 -9.37 21.61 -5.57
CA LYS A 190 -8.91 22.96 -5.95
C LYS A 190 -10.02 23.78 -6.59
N ASN A 191 -10.28 24.98 -6.06
CA ASN A 191 -11.22 25.97 -6.61
C ASN A 191 -12.58 25.33 -7.01
N ASP A 192 -13.23 24.67 -6.06
CA ASP A 192 -14.52 23.97 -6.19
C ASP A 192 -14.57 22.83 -7.21
N LYS A 193 -13.43 22.42 -7.77
CA LYS A 193 -13.30 21.26 -8.64
C LYS A 193 -12.56 20.15 -7.90
N ILE A 194 -12.98 18.91 -8.16
CA ILE A 194 -12.28 17.72 -7.69
C ILE A 194 -11.96 16.79 -8.85
N LEU A 195 -10.67 16.46 -9.00
CA LEU A 195 -10.21 15.47 -9.95
C LEU A 195 -9.24 14.50 -9.27
N LEU A 196 -9.79 13.36 -8.83
CA LEU A 196 -9.03 12.29 -8.20
C LEU A 196 -8.53 11.30 -9.24
N GLY A 197 -7.31 10.80 -9.04
CA GLY A 197 -6.61 9.94 -9.99
C GLY A 197 -5.62 9.00 -9.32
N PRO A 198 -4.69 8.40 -10.07
CA PRO A 198 -3.74 7.41 -9.56
C PRO A 198 -2.97 7.85 -8.30
N ILE A 199 -2.51 9.10 -8.24
CA ILE A 199 -1.82 9.64 -7.06
C ILE A 199 -2.70 9.64 -5.79
N HIS A 200 -4.00 9.86 -5.92
CA HIS A 200 -4.94 9.86 -4.79
C HIS A 200 -5.23 8.43 -4.34
N ILE A 201 -5.40 7.49 -5.29
CA ILE A 201 -5.49 6.04 -4.99
C ILE A 201 -4.24 5.57 -4.24
N LEU A 202 -3.06 6.01 -4.68
CA LEU A 202 -1.78 5.69 -4.06
C LEU A 202 -1.73 6.20 -2.62
N ALA A 203 -2.20 7.43 -2.37
CA ALA A 203 -2.28 7.99 -1.03
C ALA A 203 -3.20 7.16 -0.11
N GLY A 204 -4.34 6.69 -0.63
CA GLY A 204 -5.20 5.72 0.06
C GLY A 204 -4.47 4.41 0.42
N GLN A 205 -3.65 3.87 -0.50
CA GLN A 205 -2.86 2.67 -0.24
C GLN A 205 -1.77 2.91 0.81
N ILE A 206 -1.11 4.07 0.79
CA ILE A 206 -0.11 4.49 1.77
C ILE A 206 -0.73 4.52 3.17
N ILE A 207 -1.93 5.11 3.32
CA ILE A 207 -2.67 5.16 4.58
C ILE A 207 -3.10 3.75 5.03
N LEU A 208 -3.56 2.91 4.11
CA LEU A 208 -3.90 1.52 4.41
C LEU A 208 -2.69 0.72 4.92
N LEU A 209 -1.53 0.90 4.29
CA LEU A 209 -0.29 0.27 4.73
C LEU A 209 0.16 0.81 6.11
N ALA A 210 -0.02 2.10 6.37
CA ALA A 210 0.23 2.68 7.69
C ALA A 210 -0.66 2.03 8.76
N TYR A 211 -1.95 1.87 8.48
CA TYR A 211 -2.88 1.16 9.37
C TYR A 211 -2.42 -0.27 9.66
N TYR A 212 -2.01 -1.03 8.63
CA TYR A 212 -1.49 -2.38 8.83
C TYR A 212 -0.21 -2.42 9.67
N ASN A 213 0.68 -1.44 9.55
CA ASN A 213 1.84 -1.32 10.43
C ASN A 213 1.45 -0.98 11.87
N PHE A 214 0.48 -0.09 12.11
CA PHE A 214 -0.04 0.17 13.46
C PHE A 214 -0.61 -1.10 14.10
N ILE A 215 -1.37 -1.89 13.34
CA ILE A 215 -1.92 -3.18 13.79
C ILE A 215 -0.80 -4.18 14.07
N ALA A 216 0.18 -4.30 13.19
CA ALA A 216 1.32 -5.19 13.38
C ALA A 216 2.09 -4.86 14.66
N VAL A 217 2.28 -3.57 14.98
CA VAL A 217 2.93 -3.14 16.22
C VAL A 217 2.02 -3.39 17.43
N ARG A 218 0.74 -2.98 17.37
CA ARG A 218 -0.23 -3.13 18.47
C ARG A 218 -0.36 -4.57 18.93
N TYR A 219 -0.46 -5.51 17.98
CA TYR A 219 -0.61 -6.94 18.25
C TYR A 219 0.72 -7.71 18.21
N ARG A 220 1.85 -7.02 18.00
CA ARG A 220 3.21 -7.61 18.03
C ARG A 220 3.36 -8.77 17.05
N LEU A 221 2.89 -8.53 15.84
CA LEU A 221 2.89 -9.50 14.76
C LEU A 221 4.29 -9.56 14.12
N ASP A 222 5.22 -10.20 14.82
CA ASP A 222 6.63 -10.37 14.41
C ASP A 222 6.79 -10.79 12.92
N PRO A 223 5.98 -11.73 12.37
CA PRO A 223 6.08 -12.09 10.95
C PRO A 223 5.77 -10.93 9.98
N LEU A 224 4.85 -10.03 10.35
CA LEU A 224 4.48 -8.85 9.54
C LEU A 224 5.49 -7.72 9.73
N ILE A 225 5.97 -7.50 10.95
CA ILE A 225 7.05 -6.54 11.25
C ILE A 225 8.30 -6.88 10.43
N ALA A 226 8.71 -8.16 10.43
CA ALA A 226 9.86 -8.62 9.67
C ALA A 226 9.64 -8.50 8.15
N ALA A 227 8.42 -8.79 7.67
CA ALA A 227 8.07 -8.60 6.26
C ALA A 227 8.15 -7.12 5.85
N GLY A 228 7.64 -6.22 6.69
CA GLY A 228 7.74 -4.77 6.49
C GLY A 228 9.19 -4.28 6.42
N ILE A 229 10.07 -4.77 7.31
CA ILE A 229 11.51 -4.44 7.28
C ILE A 229 12.18 -4.86 5.98
N ARG A 230 11.88 -6.06 5.48
CA ARG A 230 12.43 -6.53 4.21
C ARG A 230 11.87 -5.77 3.02
N GLY A 231 10.57 -5.47 3.04
CA GLY A 231 9.90 -4.66 2.01
C GLY A 231 10.49 -3.26 1.91
N GLY A 232 10.67 -2.58 3.06
CA GLY A 232 11.30 -1.26 3.11
C GLY A 232 12.72 -1.25 2.53
N ALA A 233 13.52 -2.28 2.79
CA ALA A 233 14.84 -2.44 2.19
C ALA A 233 14.80 -2.58 0.67
N PHE A 234 13.86 -3.38 0.17
CA PHE A 234 13.65 -3.53 -1.26
C PHE A 234 13.22 -2.21 -1.91
N SER A 235 12.29 -1.48 -1.29
CA SER A 235 11.86 -0.16 -1.77
C SER A 235 12.99 0.87 -1.77
N CYS A 236 13.85 0.89 -0.75
CA CYS A 236 15.04 1.75 -0.70
C CYS A 236 15.95 1.48 -1.92
N PHE A 237 16.28 0.21 -2.15
CA PHE A 237 17.17 -0.20 -3.23
C PHE A 237 16.58 0.11 -4.61
N PHE A 238 15.28 -0.15 -4.78
CA PHE A 238 14.58 0.11 -6.03
C PHE A 238 14.51 1.60 -6.38
N LEU A 239 14.17 2.45 -5.41
CA LEU A 239 14.18 3.90 -5.60
C LEU A 239 15.59 4.45 -5.85
N LEU A 240 16.60 3.90 -5.17
CA LEU A 240 17.99 4.26 -5.42
C LEU A 240 18.40 3.96 -6.87
N ILE A 241 18.04 2.79 -7.40
CA ILE A 241 18.30 2.44 -8.81
C ILE A 241 17.66 3.47 -9.75
N PHE A 242 16.40 3.83 -9.53
CA PHE A 242 15.73 4.80 -10.40
C PHE A 242 16.35 6.20 -10.34
N VAL A 243 16.85 6.62 -9.18
CA VAL A 243 17.62 7.86 -9.07
C VAL A 243 18.94 7.76 -9.82
N LEU A 244 19.67 6.64 -9.69
CA LEU A 244 20.94 6.41 -10.38
C LEU A 244 20.77 6.33 -11.91
N LEU A 245 19.63 5.83 -12.39
CA LEU A 245 19.27 5.81 -13.81
C LEU A 245 18.72 7.15 -14.32
N GLY A 246 18.64 8.19 -13.48
CA GLY A 246 18.13 9.51 -13.86
C GLY A 246 16.62 9.55 -14.12
N LEU A 247 15.86 8.53 -13.69
CA LEU A 247 14.41 8.43 -13.90
C LEU A 247 13.62 9.19 -12.83
N LEU A 248 14.20 9.39 -11.65
CA LEU A 248 13.59 10.11 -10.53
C LEU A 248 14.57 11.11 -9.92
N HIS A 249 14.04 12.23 -9.42
CA HIS A 249 14.85 13.20 -8.69
C HIS A 249 15.36 12.62 -7.37
N PRO A 250 16.61 12.88 -6.94
CA PRO A 250 17.19 12.33 -5.71
C PRO A 250 16.36 12.59 -4.44
N LEU A 251 15.58 13.69 -4.41
CA LEU A 251 14.66 13.98 -3.31
C LEU A 251 13.68 12.84 -3.03
N ILE A 252 13.36 11.99 -4.01
CA ILE A 252 12.48 10.83 -3.82
C ILE A 252 13.00 9.85 -2.78
N LEU A 253 14.31 9.85 -2.49
CA LEU A 253 14.92 9.02 -1.45
C LEU A 253 14.53 9.48 -0.03
N LEU A 254 13.88 10.64 0.11
CA LEU A 254 13.21 11.03 1.35
C LEU A 254 11.98 10.15 1.65
N LEU A 255 11.33 9.55 0.63
CA LEU A 255 10.18 8.65 0.84
C LEU A 255 10.55 7.40 1.66
N PRO A 256 11.63 6.67 1.34
CA PRO A 256 12.05 5.52 2.13
C PRO A 256 12.99 5.89 3.29
N ILE A 257 13.16 7.17 3.68
CA ILE A 257 14.20 7.58 4.63
C ILE A 257 14.09 6.88 5.99
N VAL A 258 12.85 6.67 6.48
CA VAL A 258 12.61 5.98 7.75
C VAL A 258 13.02 4.50 7.65
N ASP A 259 12.75 3.86 6.51
CA ASP A 259 13.20 2.50 6.24
C ASP A 259 14.73 2.43 6.09
N PHE A 260 15.36 3.44 5.47
CA PHE A 260 16.81 3.53 5.33
C PHE A 260 17.51 3.68 6.70
N ILE A 261 17.05 4.61 7.53
CA ILE A 261 17.55 4.81 8.91
C ILE A 261 17.36 3.53 9.73
N SER A 262 16.21 2.87 9.57
CA SER A 262 15.95 1.58 10.21
C SER A 262 16.98 0.52 9.81
N LEU A 263 17.30 0.42 8.52
CA LEU A 263 18.21 -0.62 8.02
C LEU A 263 19.61 -0.43 8.56
N ILE A 264 20.10 0.82 8.54
CA ILE A 264 21.40 1.18 9.12
C ILE A 264 21.41 0.85 10.61
N SER A 265 20.36 1.23 11.35
CA SER A 265 20.27 0.97 12.79
C SER A 265 20.29 -0.53 13.12
N ILE A 266 19.55 -1.34 12.35
CA ILE A 266 19.52 -2.81 12.51
C ILE A 266 20.89 -3.42 12.17
N LEU A 267 21.54 -2.94 11.10
CA LEU A 267 22.86 -3.40 10.70
C LEU A 267 23.89 -3.11 11.80
N PHE A 268 23.87 -1.90 12.37
CA PHE A 268 24.78 -1.49 13.44
C PHE A 268 24.56 -2.32 14.72
N LEU A 269 23.31 -2.57 15.11
CA LEU A 269 22.99 -3.44 16.25
C LEU A 269 23.47 -4.88 16.06
N LYS A 270 23.36 -5.43 14.85
CA LYS A 270 23.88 -6.76 14.53
C LYS A 270 25.40 -6.82 14.58
N LEU A 271 26.08 -5.79 14.07
CA LEU A 271 27.54 -5.69 14.13
C LEU A 271 28.03 -5.59 15.57
N LYS A 272 27.39 -4.75 16.40
CA LYS A 272 27.73 -4.62 17.82
C LYS A 272 27.58 -5.94 18.57
N LYS A 273 26.50 -6.70 18.32
CA LYS A 273 26.25 -8.01 18.95
C LYS A 273 27.23 -9.09 18.49
N ARG A 274 27.79 -8.98 17.28
CA ARG A 274 28.79 -9.93 16.77
C ARG A 274 30.19 -9.69 17.33
N ASN A 275 30.44 -8.48 17.82
CA ASN A 275 31.71 -8.06 18.40
C ASN A 275 31.70 -8.09 19.96
N SER A 276 30.61 -8.56 20.57
CA SER A 276 30.46 -8.77 22.03
C SER A 276 30.35 -10.26 22.33
#